data_AF-A0A292SSJ8-F1
#
_entry.id   AF-A0A292SSJ8-F1
#
_cell.length_a   1.000
_cell.length_b   1.000
_cell.length_c   1.000
_cell.angle_alpha   90.00
_cell.angle_beta   90.00
_cell.angle_gamma   90.00
#
_symmetry.space_group_name_H-M   'P 1'
#
loop_
_entity.id
_entity.type
_entity.pdbx_description
1 polymer ?
#
loop_
_entity_poly.entity_id
_entity_poly.type
_entity_poly.pdbx_seq_one_letter_code
_entity_poly.pdbx_strand_id
1 'polypeptide(L)'
;MIDKLREFLKDNNLDCLLVNTTDEFLVEYNELCNCARYCVTGFSGSTGDVLVTKERVYQFADGRYHEQADAEVDHETTDVVKLQLGQTLLSELAAKIAPESVVGVVSNKISLNFYKALKFALNKKHCKIKPLDFDPVGLFKELKPSDNGQTVKQIDLSIAGVSADEKFKKLAKKLKNDEAYLDTHLENIAYFTNCRQ
;
A
#
# COMPACT_ATOMS: atom_id res chain seq x y z
N MET A 1 0.26 13.71 14.22
CA MET A 1 0.03 13.14 12.87
C MET A 1 -1.46 13.04 12.59
N ILE A 2 -2.21 12.31 13.43
CA ILE A 2 -3.65 12.10 13.28
C ILE A 2 -4.42 13.41 13.14
N ASP A 3 -4.14 14.44 13.94
CA ASP A 3 -4.84 15.73 13.82
C ASP A 3 -4.63 16.42 12.46
N LYS A 4 -3.40 16.37 11.92
CA LYS A 4 -3.11 16.88 10.56
C LYS A 4 -3.89 16.11 9.50
N LEU A 5 -4.03 14.79 9.67
CA LEU A 5 -4.82 13.96 8.75
C LEU A 5 -6.31 14.27 8.87
N ARG A 6 -6.83 14.52 10.07
CA ARG A 6 -8.24 14.93 10.28
C ARG A 6 -8.53 16.30 9.67
N GLU A 7 -7.60 17.24 9.80
CA GLU A 7 -7.67 18.53 9.10
C GLU A 7 -7.66 18.33 7.58
N PHE A 8 -6.75 17.49 7.08
CA PHE A 8 -6.73 17.12 5.66
C PHE A 8 -8.05 16.50 5.18
N LEU A 9 -8.67 15.60 5.97
CA LEU A 9 -9.97 15.02 5.65
C LEU A 9 -11.03 16.11 5.48
N LYS A 10 -11.08 17.05 6.43
CA LYS A 10 -12.02 18.18 6.41
C LYS A 10 -11.82 19.05 5.18
N ASP A 11 -10.59 19.47 4.91
CA ASP A 11 -10.27 20.38 3.81
C ASP A 11 -10.53 19.75 2.43
N ASN A 12 -10.47 18.42 2.34
CA ASN A 12 -10.66 17.68 1.10
C ASN A 12 -12.06 17.07 0.92
N ASN A 13 -12.99 17.34 1.84
CA ASN A 13 -14.32 16.74 1.88
C ASN A 13 -14.28 15.21 1.87
N LEU A 14 -13.43 14.64 2.74
CA LEU A 14 -13.29 13.21 2.96
C LEU A 14 -13.89 12.84 4.32
N ASP A 15 -14.50 11.66 4.40
CA ASP A 15 -14.97 11.08 5.66
C ASP A 15 -13.93 10.16 6.29
N CYS A 16 -13.14 9.51 5.45
CA CYS A 16 -12.02 8.69 5.88
C CYS A 16 -10.93 8.60 4.81
N LEU A 17 -9.75 8.17 5.22
CA LEU A 17 -8.57 7.96 4.37
C LEU A 17 -8.04 6.55 4.61
N LEU A 18 -7.90 5.78 3.53
CA LEU A 18 -7.12 4.55 3.55
C LEU A 18 -5.64 4.89 3.40
N VAL A 19 -4.85 4.55 4.41
CA VAL A 19 -3.40 4.67 4.39
C VAL A 19 -2.81 3.26 4.30
N ASN A 20 -2.13 2.99 3.20
CA ASN A 20 -1.59 1.66 2.91
C ASN A 20 -0.20 1.46 3.52
N THR A 21 0.13 0.19 3.77
CA THR A 21 1.49 -0.24 4.15
C THR A 21 2.47 -0.15 2.98
N THR A 22 1.98 -0.42 1.78
CA THR A 22 2.72 -0.47 0.52
C THR A 22 3.22 0.89 0.07
N ASP A 23 4.31 0.88 -0.70
CA ASP A 23 4.81 2.03 -1.45
C ASP A 23 4.19 2.06 -2.86
N GLU A 24 4.70 2.94 -3.72
CA GLU A 24 4.28 3.06 -5.12
C GLU A 24 4.60 1.83 -6.00
N PHE A 25 5.51 0.96 -5.54
CA PHE A 25 5.87 -0.29 -6.21
C PHE A 25 5.11 -1.49 -5.62
N LEU A 26 4.20 -1.24 -4.68
CA LEU A 26 3.39 -2.23 -3.96
C LEU A 26 4.23 -3.22 -3.14
N VAL A 27 5.41 -2.79 -2.69
CA VAL A 27 6.33 -3.61 -1.90
C VAL A 27 5.79 -3.76 -0.47
N GLU A 28 5.82 -4.99 0.05
CA GLU A 28 5.36 -5.32 1.41
C GLU A 28 6.35 -4.88 2.50
N TYR A 29 7.66 -4.88 2.20
CA TYR A 29 8.72 -4.60 3.16
C TYR A 29 9.40 -3.26 2.85
N ASN A 30 8.84 -2.19 3.41
CA ASN A 30 9.44 -0.86 3.37
C ASN A 30 10.23 -0.59 4.64
N GLU A 31 11.22 0.30 4.57
CA GLU A 31 11.83 0.87 5.78
C GLU A 31 10.72 1.48 6.63
N LEU A 32 10.69 1.15 7.93
CA LEU A 32 9.59 1.57 8.82
C LEU A 32 9.41 3.09 8.83
N CYS A 33 10.50 3.85 8.78
CA CYS A 33 10.46 5.32 8.71
C CYS A 33 9.75 5.84 7.46
N ASN A 34 9.74 5.08 6.35
CA ASN A 34 9.07 5.41 5.10
C ASN A 34 7.70 4.71 4.95
N CYS A 35 7.29 3.92 5.95
CA CYS A 35 5.96 3.31 5.96
C CYS A 35 4.92 4.32 6.48
N ALA A 36 4.01 4.73 5.61
CA ALA A 36 2.95 5.69 5.94
C ALA A 36 2.08 5.20 7.12
N ARG A 37 1.68 3.94 7.11
CA ARG A 37 0.92 3.33 8.21
C ARG A 37 1.68 3.35 9.54
N TYR A 38 2.98 3.02 9.55
CA TYR A 38 3.81 3.15 10.76
C TYR A 38 3.85 4.59 11.27
N CYS A 39 3.99 5.57 10.36
CA CYS A 39 3.98 6.99 10.71
C CYS A 39 2.66 7.47 11.34
N VAL A 40 1.55 6.76 11.09
CA VAL A 40 0.22 7.07 11.63
C VAL A 40 0.00 6.40 12.98
N THR A 41 0.31 5.10 13.11
CA THR A 41 -0.12 4.28 14.26
C THR A 41 1.01 3.86 15.18
N GLY A 42 2.27 3.94 14.74
CA GLY A 42 3.42 3.36 15.44
C GLY A 42 3.54 1.84 15.31
N PHE A 43 2.57 1.17 14.68
CA PHE A 43 2.58 -0.28 14.50
C PHE A 43 3.59 -0.72 13.43
N SER A 44 4.53 -1.57 13.82
CA SER A 44 5.73 -1.96 13.07
C SER A 44 5.62 -3.31 12.34
N GLY A 45 4.46 -3.97 12.37
CA GLY A 45 4.24 -5.21 11.63
C GLY A 45 4.33 -5.02 10.11
N SER A 46 4.69 -6.07 9.36
CA SER A 46 4.95 -5.95 7.91
C SER A 46 3.71 -5.86 7.02
N THR A 47 2.51 -6.07 7.56
CA THR A 47 1.25 -5.95 6.82
C THR A 47 0.18 -5.30 7.67
N GLY A 48 -0.94 -4.93 7.04
CA GLY A 48 -2.08 -4.33 7.72
C GLY A 48 -2.17 -2.84 7.45
N ASP A 49 -3.10 -2.47 6.57
CA ASP A 49 -3.42 -1.07 6.28
C ASP A 49 -4.13 -0.40 7.45
N VAL A 50 -4.27 0.92 7.40
CA VAL A 50 -4.97 1.70 8.41
C VAL A 50 -6.05 2.58 7.78
N LEU A 51 -7.22 2.61 8.42
CA LEU A 51 -8.31 3.52 8.05
C LEU A 51 -8.35 4.67 9.06
N VAL A 52 -8.10 5.88 8.60
CA VAL A 52 -8.21 7.09 9.42
C VAL A 52 -9.59 7.71 9.20
N THR A 53 -10.39 7.87 10.25
CA THR A 53 -11.67 8.60 10.23
C THR A 53 -11.55 9.92 10.99
N LYS A 54 -12.65 10.70 11.01
CA LYS A 54 -12.72 11.94 11.78
C LYS A 54 -12.60 11.69 13.29
N GLU A 55 -13.02 10.52 13.78
CA GLU A 55 -13.13 10.20 15.21
C GLU A 55 -12.10 9.16 15.67
N ARG A 56 -11.84 8.11 14.88
CA ARG A 56 -10.98 6.99 15.27
C ARG A 56 -10.04 6.60 14.13
N VAL A 57 -9.00 5.87 14.50
CA VAL A 57 -8.09 5.20 13.56
C VAL A 57 -8.30 3.70 13.72
N TYR A 58 -8.41 2.95 12.62
CA TYR A 58 -8.55 1.50 12.65
C TYR A 58 -7.30 0.84 12.05
N GLN A 59 -6.47 0.25 12.89
CA GLN A 59 -5.31 -0.53 12.47
C GLN A 59 -5.73 -1.98 12.26
N PHE A 60 -5.67 -2.47 11.02
CA PHE A 60 -5.97 -3.86 10.73
C PHE A 60 -4.73 -4.71 10.94
N ALA A 61 -4.87 -5.86 11.60
CA ALA A 61 -3.79 -6.79 11.85
C ALA A 61 -4.28 -8.23 11.67
N ASP A 62 -3.48 -9.08 11.02
CA ASP A 62 -3.74 -10.52 10.99
C ASP A 62 -3.19 -11.24 12.22
N GLY A 63 -3.49 -12.54 12.33
CA GLY A 63 -3.15 -13.36 13.50
C GLY A 63 -1.68 -13.38 13.91
N ARG A 64 -0.74 -13.03 13.02
CA ARG A 64 0.69 -12.91 13.35
C ARG A 64 0.99 -11.69 14.23
N TYR A 65 0.14 -10.65 14.14
CA TYR A 65 0.42 -9.33 14.66
C TYR A 65 -0.58 -8.83 15.69
N HIS A 66 -1.56 -9.64 16.11
CA HIS A 66 -2.60 -9.21 17.06
C HIS A 66 -2.03 -8.61 18.36
N GLU A 67 -1.15 -9.34 19.03
CA GLU A 67 -0.57 -8.89 20.31
C GLU A 67 0.44 -7.75 20.11
N GLN A 68 1.17 -7.77 19.01
CA GLN A 68 2.10 -6.69 18.66
C GLN A 68 1.34 -5.38 18.39
N ALA A 69 0.24 -5.44 17.63
CA ALA A 69 -0.58 -4.27 17.34
C ALA A 69 -1.16 -3.67 18.63
N ASP A 70 -1.67 -4.50 19.54
CA ASP A 70 -2.16 -4.03 20.83
C ASP A 70 -1.05 -3.39 21.69
N ALA A 71 0.18 -3.89 21.61
CA ALA A 71 1.29 -3.36 22.38
C ALA A 71 1.88 -2.05 21.82
N GLU A 72 1.78 -1.83 20.50
CA GLU A 72 2.47 -0.72 19.82
C GLU A 72 1.58 0.49 19.53
N VAL A 73 0.27 0.31 19.35
CA VAL A 73 -0.62 1.44 19.02
C VAL A 73 -1.02 2.24 20.27
N ASP A 74 -1.34 3.51 20.05
CA ASP A 74 -2.03 4.34 21.04
C ASP A 74 -3.55 4.09 20.99
N HIS A 75 -4.06 3.40 22.02
CA HIS A 75 -5.48 3.04 22.13
C HIS A 75 -6.42 4.23 22.38
N GLU A 76 -5.89 5.38 22.83
CA GLU A 76 -6.70 6.61 22.97
C GLU A 76 -7.22 7.09 21.62
N THR A 77 -6.50 6.77 20.54
CA THR A 77 -6.83 7.21 19.18
C THR A 77 -7.12 6.06 18.20
N THR A 78 -6.52 4.89 18.44
CA THR A 78 -6.49 3.77 17.50
C THR A 78 -7.19 2.53 18.05
N ASP A 79 -8.06 1.92 17.25
CA ASP A 79 -8.66 0.61 17.48
C ASP A 79 -7.92 -0.46 16.66
N VAL A 80 -7.48 -1.54 17.31
CA VAL A 80 -6.92 -2.71 16.60
C VAL A 80 -8.05 -3.60 16.10
N VAL A 81 -8.11 -3.78 14.78
CA VAL A 81 -9.04 -4.70 14.11
C VAL A 81 -8.31 -6.02 13.85
N LYS A 82 -8.48 -6.98 14.76
CA LYS A 82 -7.90 -8.33 14.72
C LYS A 82 -8.64 -9.21 13.70
N LEU A 83 -8.06 -9.42 12.52
CA LEU A 83 -8.62 -10.24 11.45
C LEU A 83 -8.67 -11.71 11.88
N GLN A 84 -9.87 -12.25 12.01
CA GLN A 84 -10.09 -13.65 12.32
C GLN A 84 -9.93 -14.54 11.08
N LEU A 85 -9.84 -15.86 11.30
CA LEU A 85 -9.78 -16.82 10.21
C LEU A 85 -10.99 -16.66 9.27
N GLY A 86 -10.72 -16.49 7.98
CA GLY A 86 -11.75 -16.28 6.95
C GLY A 86 -12.21 -14.83 6.77
N GLN A 87 -11.81 -13.90 7.65
CA GLN A 87 -11.99 -12.47 7.42
C GLN A 87 -10.87 -11.95 6.50
N THR A 88 -11.24 -10.98 5.66
CA THR A 88 -10.28 -10.29 4.78
C THR A 88 -10.13 -8.85 5.22
N LEU A 89 -8.97 -8.24 4.93
CA LEU A 89 -8.78 -6.80 5.12
C LEU A 89 -9.91 -6.01 4.46
N LEU A 90 -10.26 -6.34 3.22
CA LEU A 90 -11.30 -5.64 2.47
C LEU A 90 -12.68 -5.71 3.14
N SER A 91 -13.09 -6.88 3.64
CA SER A 91 -14.40 -7.04 4.28
C SER A 91 -14.51 -6.23 5.57
N GLU A 92 -13.48 -6.30 6.42
CA GLU A 92 -13.47 -5.56 7.69
C GLU A 92 -13.28 -4.05 7.48
N LEU A 93 -12.43 -3.66 6.52
CA LEU A 93 -12.27 -2.27 6.10
C LEU A 93 -13.61 -1.67 5.63
N ALA A 94 -14.29 -2.37 4.71
CA ALA A 94 -15.58 -1.92 4.21
C ALA A 94 -16.64 -1.88 5.33
N ALA A 95 -16.57 -2.77 6.32
CA ALA A 95 -17.48 -2.78 7.46
C ALA A 95 -17.32 -1.51 8.34
N LYS A 96 -16.08 -1.02 8.53
CA LYS A 96 -15.78 0.20 9.30
C LYS A 96 -16.14 1.52 8.60
N ILE A 97 -16.34 1.50 7.28
CA ILE A 97 -16.72 2.68 6.51
C ILE A 97 -18.25 2.88 6.60
N ALA A 98 -18.68 4.07 7.02
CA ALA A 98 -20.10 4.41 7.12
C ALA A 98 -20.75 4.55 5.72
N PRO A 99 -22.07 4.29 5.58
CA PRO A 99 -22.78 4.55 4.34
C PRO A 99 -22.59 5.98 3.82
N GLU A 100 -22.67 6.15 2.50
CA GLU A 100 -22.58 7.45 1.79
C GLU A 100 -21.26 8.21 1.97
N SER A 101 -20.28 7.63 2.68
CA SER A 101 -18.98 8.25 2.94
C SER A 101 -18.14 8.46 1.68
N VAL A 102 -17.31 9.50 1.70
CA VAL A 102 -16.23 9.75 0.74
C VAL A 102 -14.91 9.23 1.30
N VAL A 103 -14.35 8.22 0.64
CA VAL A 103 -13.12 7.53 1.06
C VAL A 103 -11.94 8.01 0.21
N GLY A 104 -10.95 8.65 0.83
CA GLY A 104 -9.69 8.99 0.20
C GLY A 104 -8.81 7.76 0.04
N VAL A 105 -8.19 7.60 -1.13
CA VAL A 105 -7.27 6.49 -1.42
C VAL A 105 -6.09 7.01 -2.23
N VAL A 106 -4.86 6.75 -1.79
CA VAL A 106 -3.65 7.13 -2.52
C VAL A 106 -3.46 6.20 -3.72
N SER A 107 -3.59 6.76 -4.93
CA SER A 107 -3.85 5.97 -6.14
C SER A 107 -2.67 5.09 -6.57
N ASN A 108 -1.43 5.51 -6.29
CA ASN A 108 -0.23 4.74 -6.64
C ASN A 108 0.17 3.71 -5.58
N LYS A 109 -0.47 3.68 -4.40
CA LYS A 109 -0.15 2.74 -3.30
C LYS A 109 -1.06 1.52 -3.24
N ILE A 110 -1.99 1.36 -4.19
CA ILE A 110 -2.87 0.20 -4.27
C ILE A 110 -2.88 -0.41 -5.67
N SER A 111 -3.13 -1.71 -5.74
CA SER A 111 -3.32 -2.38 -7.02
C SER A 111 -4.69 -2.04 -7.63
N LEU A 112 -4.77 -2.08 -8.97
CA LEU A 112 -6.04 -1.92 -9.68
C LEU A 112 -7.07 -2.98 -9.27
N ASN A 113 -6.63 -4.20 -8.96
CA ASN A 113 -7.51 -5.28 -8.49
C ASN A 113 -8.10 -4.96 -7.12
N PHE A 114 -7.27 -4.48 -6.18
CA PHE A 114 -7.74 -4.04 -4.88
C PHE A 114 -8.70 -2.85 -5.01
N TYR A 115 -8.39 -1.86 -5.84
CA TYR A 115 -9.29 -0.73 -6.13
C TYR A 115 -10.67 -1.19 -6.63
N LYS A 116 -10.70 -2.10 -7.61
CA LYS A 116 -11.96 -2.65 -8.16
C LYS A 116 -12.77 -3.37 -7.09
N ALA A 117 -12.11 -4.18 -6.26
CA ALA A 117 -12.76 -4.91 -5.18
C ALA A 117 -13.29 -3.96 -4.08
N LEU A 118 -12.50 -2.94 -3.71
CA LEU A 118 -12.91 -1.89 -2.78
C LEU A 118 -14.12 -1.11 -3.30
N LYS A 119 -14.07 -0.68 -4.57
CA LYS A 119 -15.18 0.01 -5.23
C LYS A 119 -16.46 -0.84 -5.22
N PHE A 120 -16.35 -2.13 -5.54
CA PHE A 120 -17.49 -3.04 -5.50
C PHE A 120 -18.08 -3.18 -4.10
N ALA A 121 -17.23 -3.34 -3.07
CA ALA A 121 -17.68 -3.44 -1.68
C ALA A 121 -18.38 -2.15 -1.20
N LEU A 122 -17.80 -1.00 -1.53
CA LEU A 122 -18.27 0.32 -1.11
C LEU A 122 -19.52 0.81 -1.86
N ASN A 123 -19.72 0.38 -3.11
CA ASN A 123 -20.94 0.68 -3.86
C ASN A 123 -22.21 0.18 -3.16
N LYS A 124 -22.14 -0.95 -2.44
CA LYS A 124 -23.28 -1.50 -1.66
C LYS A 124 -23.72 -0.57 -0.53
N LYS A 125 -22.85 0.34 -0.11
CA LYS A 125 -23.06 1.34 0.93
C LYS A 125 -23.25 2.76 0.37
N HIS A 126 -23.36 2.90 -0.96
CA HIS A 126 -23.42 4.20 -1.65
C HIS A 126 -22.22 5.13 -1.38
N CYS A 127 -21.10 4.58 -0.93
CA CYS A 127 -19.88 5.34 -0.69
C CYS A 127 -19.19 5.72 -2.02
N LYS A 128 -18.41 6.79 -2.00
CA LYS A 128 -17.57 7.23 -3.12
C LYS A 128 -16.11 7.06 -2.78
N ILE A 129 -15.30 6.66 -3.75
CA ILE A 129 -13.84 6.67 -3.62
C ILE A 129 -13.30 7.92 -4.31
N LYS A 130 -12.54 8.73 -3.59
CA LYS A 130 -11.78 9.86 -4.12
C LYS A 130 -10.31 9.43 -4.28
N PRO A 131 -9.84 9.16 -5.50
CA PRO A 131 -8.41 8.93 -5.74
C PRO A 131 -7.62 10.19 -5.39
N LEU A 132 -6.49 10.01 -4.72
CA LEU A 132 -5.53 11.05 -4.39
C LEU A 132 -4.24 10.81 -5.20
N ASP A 133 -3.69 11.89 -5.76
CA ASP A 133 -2.46 11.84 -6.56
C ASP A 133 -1.18 11.95 -5.71
N PHE A 134 -1.34 12.20 -4.41
CA PHE A 134 -0.24 12.27 -3.44
C PHE A 134 -0.62 11.59 -2.13
N ASP A 135 0.41 11.14 -1.40
CA ASP A 135 0.25 10.61 -0.04
C ASP A 135 0.32 11.77 0.98
N PRO A 136 -0.77 12.09 1.70
CA PRO A 136 -0.75 13.14 2.71
C PRO A 136 0.18 12.80 3.89
N VAL A 137 0.32 11.51 4.25
CA VAL A 137 1.28 11.09 5.28
C VAL A 137 2.70 11.32 4.80
N GLY A 138 2.96 10.94 3.55
CA GLY A 138 4.22 11.20 2.84
C GLY A 138 4.61 12.67 2.90
N LEU A 139 3.67 13.56 2.56
CA LEU A 139 3.86 15.00 2.60
C LEU A 139 4.15 15.51 4.03
N PHE A 140 3.39 15.08 5.03
CA PHE A 140 3.51 15.59 6.39
C PHE A 140 4.75 15.10 7.15
N LYS A 141 5.30 13.96 6.74
CA LYS A 141 6.53 13.39 7.32
C LYS A 141 7.75 13.61 6.43
N GLU A 142 7.57 14.25 5.28
CA GLU A 142 8.63 14.41 4.28
C GLU A 142 9.27 13.05 3.93
N LEU A 143 8.42 12.02 3.76
CA LEU A 143 8.89 10.67 3.42
C LEU A 143 9.64 10.74 2.09
N LYS A 144 10.81 10.12 2.07
CA LYS A 144 11.65 10.03 0.88
C LYS A 144 11.62 8.60 0.36
N PRO A 145 11.76 8.40 -0.96
CA PRO A 145 12.08 7.09 -1.47
C PRO A 145 13.31 6.55 -0.72
N SER A 146 13.25 5.29 -0.28
CA SER A 146 14.39 4.64 0.35
C SER A 146 15.54 4.57 -0.64
N ASP A 147 16.54 5.42 -0.49
CA ASP A 147 17.82 5.30 -1.18
C ASP A 147 18.82 4.73 -0.19
N ASN A 148 19.05 3.42 -0.27
CA ASN A 148 20.01 2.74 0.58
C ASN A 148 21.47 2.98 0.13
N GLY A 149 21.70 3.83 -0.88
CA GLY A 149 23.01 4.16 -1.43
C GLY A 149 23.72 3.00 -2.10
N GLN A 150 23.07 1.85 -2.25
CA GLN A 150 23.67 0.67 -2.86
C GLN A 150 23.68 0.81 -4.37
N THR A 151 24.83 0.54 -4.98
CA THR A 151 24.98 0.55 -6.43
C THR A 151 24.42 -0.73 -7.01
N VAL A 152 23.63 -0.58 -8.07
CA VAL A 152 23.14 -1.72 -8.86
C VAL A 152 24.32 -2.49 -9.46
N LYS A 153 24.32 -3.81 -9.26
CA LYS A 153 25.32 -4.75 -9.78
C LYS A 153 24.69 -5.68 -10.81
N GLN A 154 25.44 -5.92 -11.88
CA GLN A 154 25.08 -6.94 -12.86
C GLN A 154 25.41 -8.33 -12.31
N ILE A 155 24.48 -9.26 -12.48
CA ILE A 155 24.65 -10.68 -12.17
C ILE A 155 25.32 -11.34 -13.36
N ASP A 156 26.40 -12.08 -13.08
CA ASP A 156 27.15 -12.81 -14.10
C ASP A 156 26.27 -13.81 -14.86
N LEU A 157 26.53 -13.98 -16.15
CA LEU A 157 25.74 -14.88 -16.99
C LEU A 157 25.81 -16.34 -16.53
N SER A 158 26.92 -16.77 -15.92
CA SER A 158 27.08 -18.12 -15.35
C SER A 158 26.09 -18.40 -14.22
N ILE A 159 25.63 -17.36 -13.51
CA ILE A 159 24.61 -17.45 -12.46
C ILE A 159 23.22 -17.25 -13.08
N ALA A 160 23.06 -16.22 -13.93
CA ALA A 160 21.76 -15.86 -14.49
C ALA A 160 21.23 -16.90 -15.50
N GLY A 161 22.10 -17.67 -16.14
CA GLY A 161 21.81 -18.71 -17.13
C GLY A 161 21.25 -18.22 -18.47
N VAL A 162 20.66 -17.03 -18.51
CA VAL A 162 20.05 -16.42 -19.70
C VAL A 162 20.34 -14.92 -19.67
N SER A 163 20.76 -14.37 -20.82
CA SER A 163 21.03 -12.94 -20.97
C SER A 163 19.76 -12.09 -20.87
N ALA A 164 19.89 -10.81 -20.47
CA ALA A 164 18.76 -9.88 -20.43
C ALA A 164 18.10 -9.73 -21.81
N ASP A 165 18.91 -9.60 -22.86
CA ASP A 165 18.44 -9.52 -24.26
C ASP A 165 17.57 -10.74 -24.65
N GLU A 166 17.99 -11.95 -24.30
CA GLU A 166 17.18 -13.15 -24.55
C GLU A 166 15.85 -13.14 -23.79
N LYS A 167 15.84 -12.67 -22.54
CA LYS A 167 14.60 -12.55 -21.74
C LYS A 167 13.64 -11.56 -22.38
N PHE A 168 14.11 -10.39 -22.79
CA PHE A 168 13.29 -9.39 -23.50
C PHE A 168 12.82 -9.90 -24.87
N LYS A 169 13.66 -10.60 -25.64
CA LYS A 169 13.24 -11.24 -26.90
C LYS A 169 12.15 -12.28 -26.68
N LYS A 170 12.24 -13.09 -25.62
CA LYS A 170 11.21 -14.08 -25.26
C LYS A 170 9.89 -13.41 -24.86
N LEU A 171 9.95 -12.29 -24.12
CA LEU A 171 8.77 -11.49 -23.77
C LEU A 171 8.14 -10.83 -25.00
N ALA A 172 8.95 -10.17 -25.83
CA ALA A 172 8.48 -9.49 -27.04
C ALA A 172 7.76 -10.44 -28.01
N LYS A 173 8.21 -11.70 -28.12
CA LYS A 173 7.52 -12.73 -28.92
C LYS A 173 6.09 -13.06 -28.44
N LYS A 174 5.73 -12.71 -27.21
CA LYS A 174 4.38 -12.90 -26.66
C LYS A 174 3.47 -11.69 -26.88
N LEU A 175 4.02 -10.56 -27.30
CA LEU A 175 3.29 -9.32 -27.57
C LEU A 175 2.98 -9.22 -29.05
N LYS A 176 1.82 -8.65 -29.38
CA LYS A 176 1.52 -8.16 -30.74
C LYS A 176 2.17 -6.80 -30.98
N ASN A 177 2.21 -6.36 -32.24
CA ASN A 177 2.85 -5.10 -32.64
C ASN A 177 2.24 -3.84 -32.00
N ASP A 178 1.00 -3.93 -31.53
CA ASP A 178 0.23 -2.86 -30.89
C ASP A 178 0.09 -3.04 -29.38
N GLU A 179 0.76 -4.04 -28.80
CA GLU A 179 0.72 -4.33 -27.38
C GLU A 179 1.97 -3.83 -26.67
N ALA A 180 1.78 -3.32 -25.44
CA ALA A 180 2.86 -2.94 -24.55
C ALA A 180 2.74 -3.72 -23.24
N TYR A 181 3.89 -3.99 -22.62
CA TYR A 181 3.97 -4.59 -21.30
C TYR A 181 4.52 -3.56 -20.31
N LEU A 182 3.75 -3.27 -19.26
CA LEU A 182 4.16 -2.45 -18.14
C LEU A 182 4.35 -3.35 -16.93
N ASP A 183 5.55 -3.34 -16.38
CA ASP A 183 5.89 -4.03 -15.15
C ASP A 183 6.35 -3.02 -14.10
N THR A 184 5.73 -3.08 -12.94
CA THR A 184 6.08 -2.24 -11.79
C THR A 184 6.68 -3.05 -10.65
N HIS A 185 6.77 -4.38 -10.78
CA HIS A 185 7.37 -5.23 -9.74
C HIS A 185 8.89 -5.20 -9.85
N LEU A 186 9.54 -4.69 -8.79
CA LEU A 186 10.99 -4.53 -8.73
C LEU A 186 11.73 -5.87 -8.94
N GLU A 187 11.18 -6.99 -8.44
CA GLU A 187 11.76 -8.32 -8.62
C GLU A 187 11.81 -8.76 -10.09
N ASN A 188 10.75 -8.45 -10.85
CA ASN A 188 10.70 -8.77 -12.27
C ASN A 188 11.69 -7.90 -13.04
N ILE A 189 11.75 -6.60 -12.74
CA ILE A 189 12.71 -5.68 -13.36
C ILE A 189 14.13 -6.18 -13.11
N ALA A 190 14.45 -6.54 -11.86
CA ALA A 190 15.74 -7.10 -11.48
C ALA A 190 16.02 -8.42 -12.24
N TYR A 191 15.03 -9.29 -12.39
CA TYR A 191 15.17 -10.54 -13.13
C TYR A 191 15.39 -10.32 -14.63
N PHE A 192 14.63 -9.45 -15.28
CA PHE A 192 14.73 -9.19 -16.72
C PHE A 192 16.05 -8.53 -17.09
N THR A 193 16.55 -7.65 -16.23
CA THR A 193 17.79 -6.89 -16.48
C THR A 193 19.06 -7.63 -16.06
N ASN A 194 18.95 -8.76 -15.33
CA ASN A 194 20.08 -9.41 -14.65
C ASN A 194 20.81 -8.46 -13.69
N CYS A 195 20.08 -7.57 -13.01
CA CYS A 195 20.65 -6.62 -12.07
C CYS A 195 20.11 -6.84 -10.65
N ARG A 196 20.92 -6.56 -9.63
CA ARG A 196 20.51 -6.55 -8.21
C ARG A 196 21.11 -5.35 -7.50
N GLN A 197 20.46 -4.90 -6.44
CA GLN A 197 20.95 -3.90 -5.51
C GLN A 197 21.35 -4.61 -4.22
#